data_AF-A0A914GWX8-F1
#
_entry.id   AF-A0A914GWX8-F1
#
_cell.length_a   1.000
_cell.length_b   1.000
_cell.length_c   1.000
_cell.angle_alpha   90.00
_cell.angle_beta   90.00
_cell.angle_gamma   90.00
#
_symmetry.space_group_name_H-M   'P 1'
#
loop_
_entity.id
_entity.type
_entity.pdbx_description
1 polymer ?
#
loop_
_entity_poly.entity_id
_entity_poly.type
_entity_poly.pdbx_seq_one_letter_code
_entity_poly.pdbx_strand_id
1 'polypeptide(L)'
;MSILPLATLLVALALNIHSLNALSRRESGLSNVETAEKKNKLNEEFNRKFGALREGCFPRPKGKGCRCTVKGLLGHDEEKRFDRDEDCLRPSQNVRDPVREKAQQNYAAVLDELKNKFKGLKKGCYPRPKGCLCVETECKCQKGDRSPQCPADGA
;
A
#
# COMPACT_ATOMS: atom_id res chain seq x y z
N MET A 1 -4.05 -59.67 39.04
CA MET A 1 -3.21 -58.66 38.37
C MET A 1 -4.13 -57.78 37.52
N SER A 2 -4.60 -56.64 38.03
CA SER A 2 -5.45 -55.72 37.27
C SER A 2 -4.69 -54.41 37.04
N ILE A 3 -4.11 -54.29 35.85
CA ILE A 3 -3.30 -53.14 35.40
C ILE A 3 -4.22 -52.02 34.84
N LEU A 4 -5.50 -52.32 34.63
CA LEU A 4 -6.50 -51.40 34.08
C LEU A 4 -6.69 -50.07 34.86
N PRO A 5 -6.75 -50.01 36.21
CA PRO A 5 -7.10 -48.77 36.90
C PRO A 5 -5.98 -47.72 36.84
N LEU A 6 -4.72 -48.15 36.73
CA LEU A 6 -3.58 -47.23 36.61
C LEU A 6 -3.55 -46.56 35.23
N ALA A 7 -3.84 -47.32 34.17
CA ALA A 7 -3.88 -46.80 32.81
C ALA A 7 -5.01 -45.78 32.62
N THR A 8 -6.20 -46.03 33.18
CA THR A 8 -7.32 -45.08 33.13
C THR A 8 -7.03 -43.78 33.89
N LEU A 9 -6.30 -43.86 35.01
CA LEU A 9 -5.93 -42.67 35.78
C LEU A 9 -4.92 -41.79 35.03
N LEU A 10 -3.95 -42.42 34.35
CA LEU A 10 -2.97 -41.70 33.53
C LEU A 10 -3.61 -41.02 32.32
N VAL A 11 -4.56 -41.68 31.65
CA VAL A 11 -5.30 -41.07 30.53
C VAL A 11 -6.13 -39.88 31.00
N ALA A 12 -6.80 -39.99 32.15
CA ALA A 12 -7.59 -38.90 32.73
C ALA A 12 -6.71 -37.70 33.14
N LEU A 13 -5.56 -37.94 33.75
CA LEU A 13 -4.57 -36.90 34.07
C LEU A 13 -4.04 -36.23 32.79
N ALA A 14 -3.70 -37.01 31.77
CA ALA A 14 -3.21 -36.49 30.49
C ALA A 14 -4.27 -35.60 29.81
N LEU A 15 -5.52 -36.02 29.74
CA LEU A 15 -6.61 -35.22 29.14
C LEU A 15 -6.84 -33.91 29.92
N ASN A 16 -6.80 -33.95 31.25
CA ASN A 16 -6.90 -32.75 32.09
C ASN A 16 -5.72 -31.78 31.87
N ILE A 17 -4.50 -32.29 31.76
CA ILE A 17 -3.30 -31.48 31.48
C ILE A 17 -3.41 -30.82 30.09
N HIS A 18 -3.89 -31.55 29.08
CA HIS A 18 -4.10 -30.97 27.74
C HIS A 18 -5.17 -29.86 27.74
N SER A 19 -6.28 -30.05 28.48
CA SER A 19 -7.31 -29.00 28.63
C SER A 19 -6.81 -27.74 29.33
N LEU A 20 -5.98 -27.88 30.38
CA LEU A 20 -5.37 -26.73 31.08
C LEU A 20 -4.38 -25.96 30.18
N ASN A 21 -3.57 -26.67 29.41
CA ASN A 21 -2.62 -26.06 28.46
C ASN A 21 -3.33 -25.32 27.31
N ALA A 22 -4.50 -25.79 26.87
CA ALA A 22 -5.29 -25.14 25.82
C ALA A 22 -5.92 -23.81 26.27
N LEU A 23 -6.30 -23.68 27.55
CA LEU A 23 -6.82 -22.45 28.14
C LEU A 23 -5.71 -21.40 28.32
N SER A 24 -4.52 -21.81 28.80
CA SER A 24 -3.37 -20.91 28.98
C SER A 24 -2.84 -20.32 27.66
N ARG A 25 -2.92 -21.08 26.54
CA ARG A 25 -2.60 -20.54 25.19
C ARG A 25 -3.61 -19.52 24.66
N ARG A 26 -4.86 -19.54 25.13
CA ARG A 26 -5.88 -18.57 24.68
C ARG A 26 -5.69 -17.19 25.31
N GLU A 27 -5.22 -17.11 26.56
CA GLU A 27 -5.00 -15.82 27.23
C GLU A 27 -3.77 -15.06 26.68
N SER A 28 -2.74 -15.77 26.22
CA SER A 28 -1.52 -15.16 25.69
C SER A 28 -1.65 -14.60 24.26
N GLY A 29 -2.68 -14.99 23.51
CA GLY A 29 -2.97 -14.46 22.16
C GLY A 29 -3.90 -13.24 22.14
N LEU A 30 -4.66 -12.99 23.20
CA LEU A 30 -5.72 -11.99 23.23
C LEU A 30 -5.21 -10.56 23.46
N SER A 31 -4.13 -10.38 24.25
CA SER A 31 -3.57 -9.06 24.58
C SER A 31 -2.98 -8.31 23.36
N ASN A 32 -2.44 -9.05 22.39
CA ASN A 32 -1.86 -8.47 21.17
C ASN A 32 -2.92 -8.10 20.13
N VAL A 33 -4.01 -8.88 20.03
CA VAL A 33 -5.14 -8.61 19.12
C VAL A 33 -5.96 -7.43 19.61
N GLU A 34 -6.24 -7.36 20.92
CA GLU A 34 -6.97 -6.24 21.52
C GLU A 34 -6.21 -4.90 21.36
N THR A 35 -4.89 -4.94 21.42
CA THR A 35 -4.03 -3.77 21.17
C THR A 35 -4.06 -3.36 19.70
N ALA A 36 -4.12 -4.31 18.76
CA ALA A 36 -4.17 -4.02 17.32
C ALA A 36 -5.51 -3.39 16.91
N GLU A 37 -6.64 -3.95 17.36
CA GLU A 37 -7.97 -3.40 17.08
C GLU A 37 -8.16 -2.02 17.70
N LYS A 38 -7.69 -1.81 18.93
CA LYS A 38 -7.74 -0.50 19.61
C LYS A 38 -6.88 0.55 18.89
N LYS A 39 -5.70 0.15 18.37
CA LYS A 39 -4.86 1.02 17.53
C LYS A 39 -5.54 1.36 16.21
N ASN A 40 -6.18 0.40 15.55
CA ASN A 40 -6.90 0.65 14.30
C ASN A 40 -8.06 1.62 14.51
N LYS A 41 -8.88 1.40 15.54
CA LYS A 41 -9.98 2.29 15.90
C LYS A 41 -9.51 3.71 16.23
N LEU A 42 -8.41 3.84 16.98
CA LEU A 42 -7.81 5.14 17.29
C LEU A 42 -7.30 5.83 16.03
N ASN A 43 -6.64 5.09 15.13
CA ASN A 43 -6.13 5.61 13.88
C ASN A 43 -7.27 6.07 12.95
N GLU A 44 -8.37 5.32 12.89
CA GLU A 44 -9.58 5.71 12.16
C GLU A 44 -10.19 6.99 12.74
N GLU A 45 -10.33 7.09 14.07
CA GLU A 45 -10.86 8.29 14.71
C GLU A 45 -9.97 9.51 14.48
N PHE A 46 -8.65 9.32 14.57
CA PHE A 46 -7.66 10.36 14.31
C PHE A 46 -7.72 10.82 12.85
N ASN A 47 -7.72 9.89 11.90
CA ASN A 47 -7.81 10.22 10.48
C ASN A 47 -9.15 10.87 10.12
N ARG A 48 -10.25 10.46 10.76
CA ARG A 48 -11.55 11.10 10.56
C ARG A 48 -11.56 12.55 11.04
N LYS A 49 -10.92 12.85 12.17
CA LYS A 49 -10.91 14.19 12.78
C LYS A 49 -9.84 15.12 12.18
N PHE A 50 -8.69 14.57 11.83
CA PHE A 50 -7.50 15.35 11.47
C PHE A 50 -6.97 15.06 10.07
N GLY A 51 -7.39 13.95 9.45
CA GLY A 51 -6.88 13.52 8.15
C GLY A 51 -7.27 14.45 6.99
N ALA A 52 -8.22 15.37 7.16
CA ALA A 52 -8.56 16.34 6.11
C ALA A 52 -7.90 17.71 6.29
N LEU A 53 -7.25 17.98 7.43
CA LEU A 53 -6.63 19.28 7.72
C LEU A 53 -5.38 19.51 6.87
N ARG A 54 -5.10 20.79 6.59
CA ARG A 54 -3.85 21.25 5.97
C ARG A 54 -2.65 20.91 6.85
N GLU A 55 -1.50 20.78 6.20
CA GLU A 55 -0.24 20.57 6.90
C GLU A 55 0.03 21.76 7.85
N GLY A 56 0.47 21.45 9.08
CA GLY A 56 0.70 22.45 10.12
C GLY A 56 -0.57 23.03 10.76
N CYS A 57 -1.77 22.54 10.42
CA CYS A 57 -3.03 23.02 10.97
C CYS A 57 -3.63 22.13 12.05
N PHE A 58 -4.06 22.74 13.16
CA PHE A 58 -4.65 22.10 14.32
C PHE A 58 -6.01 22.74 14.66
N PRO A 59 -7.06 21.96 14.94
CA PRO A 59 -8.38 22.49 15.29
C PRO A 59 -8.35 23.15 16.66
N ARG A 60 -9.19 24.16 16.86
CA ARG A 60 -9.25 24.90 18.13
C ARG A 60 -10.12 24.17 19.16
N PRO A 61 -9.82 24.26 20.47
CA PRO A 61 -10.60 23.60 21.53
C PRO A 61 -12.09 24.01 21.58
N LYS A 62 -12.44 25.21 21.09
CA LYS A 62 -13.81 25.71 21.04
C LYS A 62 -14.60 25.22 19.81
N GLY A 63 -14.01 24.34 19.00
CA GLY A 63 -14.68 23.64 17.90
C GLY A 63 -14.94 24.47 16.64
N LYS A 64 -14.50 25.73 16.57
CA LYS A 64 -14.57 26.56 15.36
C LYS A 64 -13.18 26.92 14.86
N GLY A 65 -12.92 26.57 13.60
CA GLY A 65 -11.71 26.92 12.89
C GLY A 65 -10.44 26.24 13.42
N CYS A 66 -9.30 26.71 12.95
CA CYS A 66 -7.99 26.10 13.21
C CYS A 66 -6.88 27.14 13.36
N ARG A 67 -5.79 26.70 13.97
CA ARG A 67 -4.51 27.39 14.01
C ARG A 67 -3.55 26.65 13.09
N CYS A 68 -2.92 27.37 12.18
CA CYS A 68 -2.01 26.83 11.19
C CYS A 68 -0.64 27.47 11.29
N THR A 69 0.41 26.66 11.27
CA THR A 69 1.77 27.14 11.00
C THR A 69 1.97 27.19 9.49
N VAL A 70 2.07 28.39 8.93
CA VAL A 70 2.29 28.62 7.50
C VAL A 70 3.68 29.19 7.27
N LYS A 71 4.30 28.89 6.12
CA LYS A 71 5.59 29.48 5.76
C LYS A 71 5.37 30.86 5.15
N GLY A 72 5.94 31.89 5.75
CA GLY A 72 5.96 33.26 5.25
C GLY A 72 6.85 33.41 4.01
N LEU A 73 6.86 34.60 3.41
CA LEU A 73 7.60 34.89 2.16
C LEU A 73 9.11 34.67 2.25
N LEU A 74 9.68 34.80 3.45
CA LEU A 74 11.10 34.59 3.73
C LEU A 74 11.38 33.18 4.29
N GLY A 75 10.39 32.28 4.26
CA GLY A 75 10.53 30.89 4.71
C GLY A 75 10.49 30.70 6.23
N HIS A 76 10.17 31.74 7.01
CA HIS A 76 9.96 31.62 8.45
C HIS A 76 8.54 31.14 8.75
N ASP A 77 8.36 30.51 9.90
CA ASP A 77 7.06 30.02 10.35
C ASP A 77 6.23 31.16 10.93
N GLU A 78 5.01 31.32 10.40
CA GLU A 78 4.01 32.27 10.87
C GLU A 78 2.77 31.52 11.37
N GLU A 79 2.25 31.89 12.54
CA GLU A 79 1.00 31.33 13.06
C GLU A 79 -0.19 32.11 12.49
N LYS A 80 -1.05 31.42 11.73
CA LYS A 80 -2.30 31.98 11.20
C LYS A 80 -3.52 31.29 11.80
N ARG A 81 -4.54 32.08 12.13
CA ARG A 81 -5.82 31.59 12.64
C ARG A 81 -6.89 31.70 11.56
N PHE A 82 -7.64 30.64 11.39
CA PHE A 82 -8.81 30.58 10.53
C PHE A 82 -10.02 30.29 11.39
N ASP A 83 -11.13 31.01 11.16
CA ASP A 83 -12.36 30.84 11.93
C ASP A 83 -13.37 29.91 11.26
N ARG A 84 -13.21 29.67 9.96
CA ARG A 84 -14.04 28.75 9.17
C ARG A 84 -13.34 27.41 9.02
N ASP A 85 -14.09 26.33 9.12
CA ASP A 85 -13.53 24.98 9.05
C ASP A 85 -13.04 24.64 7.64
N GLU A 86 -13.66 25.20 6.59
CA GLU A 86 -13.27 24.99 5.19
C GLU A 86 -11.86 25.53 4.89
N ASP A 87 -11.47 26.61 5.56
CA ASP A 87 -10.14 27.21 5.42
C ASP A 87 -9.05 26.34 6.06
N CYS A 88 -9.44 25.41 6.93
CA CYS A 88 -8.57 24.45 7.60
C CYS A 88 -8.31 23.19 6.78
N LEU A 89 -9.18 22.89 5.81
CA LEU A 89 -9.12 21.68 5.00
C LEU A 89 -8.11 21.82 3.88
N ARG A 90 -7.41 20.72 3.57
CA ARG A 90 -6.56 20.65 2.37
C ARG A 90 -7.42 20.97 1.15
N PRO A 91 -6.92 21.80 0.20
CA PRO A 91 -7.56 21.91 -1.09
C PRO A 91 -7.72 20.49 -1.65
N SER A 92 -8.93 20.12 -2.07
CA SER A 92 -9.13 18.78 -2.63
C SER A 92 -8.16 18.63 -3.80
N GLN A 93 -7.32 17.60 -3.82
CA GLN A 93 -6.40 17.33 -4.94
C GLN A 93 -7.15 16.98 -6.25
N ASN A 94 -8.49 17.02 -6.23
CA ASN A 94 -9.38 17.09 -7.38
C ASN A 94 -9.57 18.53 -7.90
N VAL A 95 -8.57 19.40 -7.76
CA VAL A 95 -8.51 20.55 -8.67
C VAL A 95 -8.20 19.96 -10.05
N ARG A 96 -9.14 20.08 -11.00
CA ARG A 96 -8.86 19.85 -12.42
C ARG A 96 -7.75 20.80 -12.83
N ASP A 97 -6.52 20.32 -12.78
CA ASP A 97 -5.37 21.02 -13.33
C ASP A 97 -5.22 20.55 -14.79
N PRO A 98 -5.42 21.44 -15.78
CA PRO A 98 -5.29 21.07 -17.19
C PRO A 98 -3.89 20.52 -17.53
N VAL A 99 -2.85 20.92 -16.80
CA VAL A 99 -1.49 20.38 -16.97
C VAL A 99 -1.42 18.93 -16.52
N ARG A 100 -2.03 18.61 -15.37
CA ARG A 100 -2.08 17.24 -14.85
C ARG A 100 -2.89 16.32 -15.75
N GLU A 101 -4.04 16.78 -16.24
CA GLU A 101 -4.90 16.04 -17.17
C GLU A 101 -4.14 15.75 -18.49
N LYS A 102 -3.46 16.76 -19.05
CA LYS A 102 -2.63 16.60 -20.24
C LYS A 102 -1.44 15.66 -20.02
N ALA A 103 -0.78 15.74 -18.85
CA ALA A 103 0.33 14.84 -18.52
C ALA A 103 -0.13 13.38 -18.43
N GLN A 104 -1.31 13.12 -17.88
CA GLN A 104 -1.91 11.78 -17.84
C GLN A 104 -2.24 11.24 -19.24
N GLN A 105 -2.79 12.08 -20.11
CA GLN A 105 -3.06 11.71 -21.51
C GLN A 105 -1.77 11.38 -22.27
N ASN A 106 -0.72 12.21 -22.13
CA ASN A 106 0.57 11.96 -22.75
C ASN A 106 1.19 10.64 -22.24
N TYR A 107 1.14 10.38 -20.93
CA TYR A 107 1.64 9.14 -20.36
C TYR A 107 0.88 7.91 -20.87
N ALA A 108 -0.45 8.01 -20.99
CA ALA A 108 -1.27 6.94 -21.56
C ALA A 108 -0.88 6.64 -23.02
N ALA A 109 -0.63 7.67 -23.82
CA ALA A 109 -0.16 7.50 -25.21
C ALA A 109 1.19 6.77 -25.28
N VAL A 110 2.14 7.12 -24.41
CA VAL A 110 3.45 6.44 -24.33
C VAL A 110 3.27 4.97 -23.94
N LEU A 111 2.39 4.67 -22.97
CA LEU A 111 2.11 3.29 -22.59
C LEU A 111 1.52 2.48 -23.73
N ASP A 112 0.63 3.06 -24.53
CA ASP A 112 0.04 2.39 -25.68
C ASP A 112 1.06 2.20 -26.81
N GLU A 113 1.94 3.18 -27.04
CA GLU A 113 3.09 3.04 -27.95
C GLU A 113 3.99 1.88 -27.52
N LEU A 114 4.35 1.82 -26.23
CA LEU A 114 5.16 0.73 -25.68
C LEU A 114 4.43 -0.61 -25.83
N LYS A 115 3.17 -0.73 -25.41
CA LYS A 115 2.40 -1.97 -25.57
C LYS A 115 2.38 -2.46 -27.01
N ASN A 116 2.25 -1.56 -27.97
CA ASN A 116 2.27 -1.90 -29.39
C ASN A 116 3.67 -2.33 -29.85
N LYS A 117 4.73 -1.62 -29.47
CA LYS A 117 6.13 -1.99 -29.79
C LYS A 117 6.54 -3.33 -29.19
N PHE A 118 6.05 -3.63 -27.99
CA PHE A 118 6.34 -4.87 -27.28
C PHE A 118 5.28 -5.96 -27.53
N LYS A 119 4.32 -5.73 -28.44
CA LYS A 119 3.28 -6.70 -28.76
C LYS A 119 3.92 -7.94 -29.39
N GLY A 120 3.66 -9.10 -28.79
CA GLY A 120 4.23 -10.38 -29.23
C GLY A 120 5.62 -10.68 -28.68
N LEU A 121 6.21 -9.78 -27.88
CA LEU A 121 7.47 -10.07 -27.19
C LEU A 121 7.20 -10.82 -25.88
N LYS A 122 7.92 -11.94 -25.66
CA LYS A 122 7.81 -12.71 -24.42
C LYS A 122 8.30 -11.91 -23.21
N LYS A 123 7.74 -12.18 -22.03
CA LYS A 123 8.20 -11.60 -20.77
C LYS A 123 9.69 -11.98 -20.57
N GLY A 124 10.52 -11.00 -20.18
CA GLY A 124 11.96 -11.22 -20.01
C GLY A 124 12.78 -11.15 -21.30
N CYS A 125 12.15 -10.85 -22.44
CA CYS A 125 12.82 -10.58 -23.72
C CYS A 125 12.75 -9.08 -24.05
N TYR A 126 13.79 -8.57 -24.72
CA TYR A 126 14.02 -7.16 -25.04
C TYR A 126 14.44 -6.99 -26.50
N PRO A 127 13.92 -5.99 -27.24
CA PRO A 127 14.32 -5.71 -28.62
C PRO A 127 15.78 -5.27 -28.72
N ARG A 128 16.51 -5.77 -29.74
CA ARG A 128 17.85 -5.33 -30.12
C ARG A 128 17.90 -5.07 -31.64
N PRO A 129 18.81 -4.21 -32.13
CA PRO A 129 18.97 -3.99 -33.56
C PRO A 129 19.20 -5.28 -34.38
N LYS A 130 19.85 -6.30 -33.79
CA LYS A 130 20.10 -7.62 -34.41
C LYS A 130 19.27 -8.77 -33.81
N GLY A 131 18.06 -8.53 -33.33
CA GLY A 131 17.14 -9.58 -32.83
C GLY A 131 16.51 -9.29 -31.47
N CYS A 132 16.53 -10.27 -30.57
CA CYS A 132 16.00 -10.18 -29.19
C CYS A 132 17.10 -10.58 -28.19
N LEU A 133 17.13 -9.93 -27.03
CA LEU A 133 17.88 -10.38 -25.86
C LEU A 133 16.89 -10.88 -24.81
N CYS A 134 17.00 -12.12 -24.38
CA CYS A 134 16.17 -12.67 -23.31
C CYS A 134 17.04 -13.04 -22.10
N VAL A 135 16.54 -12.76 -20.90
CA VAL A 135 17.28 -12.96 -19.64
C VAL A 135 17.15 -14.41 -19.14
N GLU A 136 16.17 -15.16 -19.64
CA GLU A 136 15.92 -16.56 -19.29
C GLU A 136 16.49 -17.53 -20.35
N THR A 137 16.99 -18.68 -19.88
CA THR A 137 17.76 -19.67 -20.64
C THR A 137 16.95 -20.49 -21.66
N GLU A 138 15.61 -20.39 -21.66
CA GLU A 138 14.73 -21.16 -22.56
C GLU A 138 14.20 -20.37 -23.78
N CYS A 139 14.75 -19.20 -24.06
CA CYS A 139 14.32 -18.39 -25.19
C CYS A 139 15.14 -18.67 -26.46
N LYS A 140 14.76 -19.71 -27.21
CA LYS A 140 15.18 -19.87 -28.60
C LYS A 140 14.33 -18.96 -29.49
N CYS A 141 14.70 -17.68 -29.63
CA CYS A 141 14.15 -16.85 -30.72
C CYS A 141 14.52 -17.53 -32.05
N GLN A 142 13.55 -17.89 -32.89
CA GLN A 142 13.82 -18.49 -34.20
C GLN A 142 14.42 -17.46 -35.16
N LYS A 143 15.15 -17.94 -36.17
CA LYS A 143 15.66 -17.10 -37.26
C LYS A 143 14.46 -16.61 -38.09
N GLY A 144 14.03 -15.37 -37.83
CA GLY A 144 12.79 -14.82 -38.38
C GLY A 144 11.79 -14.33 -37.33
N ASP A 145 12.02 -14.62 -36.04
CA ASP A 145 11.21 -14.08 -34.95
C ASP A 145 11.47 -12.59 -34.79
N ARG A 146 10.58 -11.82 -35.40
CA ARG A 146 10.35 -10.41 -35.19
C ARG A 146 8.85 -10.32 -35.02
N SER A 147 8.37 -9.62 -33.98
CA SER A 147 7.04 -9.03 -34.12
C SER A 147 7.02 -8.32 -35.49
N PRO A 148 5.93 -8.34 -36.28
CA PRO A 148 5.90 -8.10 -37.74
C PRO A 148 6.58 -6.83 -38.32
N GLN A 149 7.35 -6.06 -37.54
CA GLN A 149 7.92 -4.74 -37.83
C GLN A 149 9.38 -4.53 -37.35
N CYS A 150 10.24 -5.55 -37.19
CA CYS A 150 11.69 -5.27 -37.14
C CYS A 150 12.26 -5.40 -38.58
N PRO A 151 12.56 -4.32 -39.30
CA PRO A 151 13.28 -4.43 -40.58
C PRO A 151 14.72 -4.91 -40.36
N ALA A 152 15.31 -5.52 -41.40
CA ALA A 152 16.68 -6.02 -41.39
C ALA A 152 17.74 -4.90 -41.38
N ASP A 153 17.31 -3.65 -41.55
CA ASP A 153 18.21 -2.53 -41.74
C ASP A 153 17.86 -1.39 -40.76
N GLY A 154 18.83 -1.04 -39.89
CA GLY A 154 18.85 0.27 -39.22
C GLY A 154 18.62 0.29 -37.70
N ALA A 155 19.66 -0.06 -36.95
CA ALA A 155 20.19 0.73 -35.82
C ALA A 155 21.63 0.28 -35.53
#